data_AF-A0A8H5ABX3-F1
#
_entry.id   AF-A0A8H5ABX3-F1
#
_cell.length_a   1.000
_cell.length_b   1.000
_cell.length_c   1.000
_cell.angle_alpha   90.00
_cell.angle_beta   90.00
_cell.angle_gamma   90.00
#
_symmetry.space_group_name_H-M   'P 1'
#
loop_
_entity.id
_entity.type
_entity.pdbx_description
1 polymer ?
#
loop_
_entity_poly.entity_id
_entity_poly.type
_entity_poly.pdbx_seq_one_letter_code
_entity_poly.pdbx_strand_id
1 'polypeptide(L)'
;MRSAVRACVEPVLLHGSEAWYPGRTRPRWNQPTKDLPSSNQHLVQRMTKAMNQAMRAILPVWKTTPITALHRESGIPPVDQLLEARRLRFSARLKSLDDTHPLARRTPPPRQPTYHDLIKRRYQVQVESGFRTRLRRTNELLASCIRPKLVQRCFQQEQMLPLQAASKEKTACAFLRWLQSLDPRTLVVYSDGSLSSEGAASYGFTIHQNNIPTFDGSGRLGPAEVIDAEATGALEGLKAA
;
A
#
# COMPACT_ATOMS: atom_id res chain seq x y z
N MET A 1 -16.52 -0.95 25.99
CA MET A 1 -17.48 -1.46 24.98
C MET A 1 -17.55 -0.64 23.69
N ARG A 2 -17.46 0.70 23.71
CA ARG A 2 -17.40 1.55 22.49
C ARG A 2 -16.41 1.06 21.42
N SER A 3 -15.26 0.55 21.83
CA SER A 3 -14.23 0.00 20.93
C SER A 3 -14.75 -1.16 20.07
N ALA A 4 -15.70 -1.96 20.57
CA ALA A 4 -16.26 -3.08 19.81
C ALA A 4 -17.05 -2.60 18.59
N VAL A 5 -17.91 -1.59 18.74
CA VAL A 5 -18.66 -1.02 17.61
C VAL A 5 -17.71 -0.31 16.63
N ARG A 6 -16.70 0.41 17.14
CA ARG A 6 -15.69 1.07 16.31
C ARG A 6 -14.80 0.11 15.52
N ALA A 7 -14.50 -1.06 16.07
CA ALA A 7 -13.66 -2.06 15.41
C ALA A 7 -14.47 -2.97 14.47
N CYS A 8 -15.68 -3.37 14.86
CA CYS A 8 -16.44 -4.39 14.14
C CYS A 8 -17.51 -3.83 13.21
N VAL A 9 -18.18 -2.73 13.59
CA VAL A 9 -19.34 -2.20 12.85
C VAL A 9 -18.96 -1.02 11.98
N GLU A 10 -18.23 -0.04 12.53
CA GLU A 10 -17.85 1.18 11.81
C GLU A 10 -17.10 0.90 10.49
N PRO A 11 -16.09 0.00 10.42
CA PRO A 11 -15.35 -0.23 9.19
C PRO A 11 -16.21 -0.89 8.10
N VAL A 12 -17.10 -1.80 8.49
CA VAL A 12 -18.03 -2.49 7.59
C VAL A 12 -19.08 -1.50 7.08
N LEU A 13 -19.64 -0.69 7.98
CA LEU A 13 -20.68 0.27 7.64
C LEU A 13 -20.16 1.38 6.71
N LEU A 14 -18.96 1.89 6.98
CA LEU A 14 -18.34 2.96 6.18
C LEU A 14 -17.53 2.44 4.99
N HIS A 15 -17.52 1.12 4.76
CA HIS A 15 -16.78 0.54 3.67
C HIS A 15 -17.22 1.14 2.32
N GLY A 16 -16.26 1.52 1.49
CA GLY A 16 -16.53 2.09 0.17
C GLY A 16 -17.23 3.47 0.17
N SER A 17 -17.36 4.15 1.32
CA SER A 17 -17.98 5.49 1.37
C SER A 17 -17.31 6.49 0.43
N GLU A 18 -16.00 6.35 0.21
CA GLU A 18 -15.19 7.15 -0.72
C GLU A 18 -15.70 7.06 -2.17
N ALA A 19 -16.33 5.94 -2.57
CA ALA A 19 -16.85 5.72 -3.91
C ALA A 19 -18.26 6.28 -4.11
N TRP A 20 -19.15 6.13 -3.12
CA TRP A 20 -20.58 6.44 -3.28
C TRP A 20 -21.05 7.70 -2.55
N TYR A 21 -20.37 8.16 -1.49
CA TYR A 21 -20.78 9.32 -0.71
C TYR A 21 -20.20 10.63 -1.28
N PRO A 22 -21.02 11.54 -1.84
CA PRO A 22 -20.55 12.78 -2.46
C PRO A 22 -20.41 13.95 -1.48
N GLY A 23 -20.72 13.74 -0.19
CA GLY A 23 -20.98 14.82 0.76
C GLY A 23 -22.45 15.22 0.80
N ARG A 24 -22.77 16.20 1.65
CA ARG A 24 -24.15 16.75 1.78
C ARG A 24 -24.68 17.38 0.49
N THR A 25 -23.82 17.91 -0.37
CA THR A 25 -24.19 18.56 -1.64
C THR A 25 -23.56 17.90 -2.87
N ARG A 26 -24.17 18.13 -4.03
CA ARG A 26 -23.67 17.74 -5.35
C ARG A 26 -23.89 18.84 -6.38
N PRO A 27 -22.97 19.02 -7.35
CA PRO A 27 -23.17 19.96 -8.44
C PRO A 27 -24.35 19.52 -9.31
N ARG A 28 -25.12 20.49 -9.80
CA ARG A 28 -26.18 20.25 -10.78
C ARG A 28 -25.56 19.91 -12.13
N TRP A 29 -26.09 18.91 -12.81
CA TRP A 29 -25.60 18.53 -14.15
C TRP A 29 -25.69 19.69 -15.16
N ASN A 30 -26.87 20.33 -15.24
CA ASN A 30 -27.11 21.41 -16.20
C ASN A 30 -26.48 22.76 -15.78
N GLN A 31 -26.10 22.92 -14.50
CA GLN A 31 -25.48 24.15 -13.97
C GLN A 31 -24.41 23.78 -12.92
N PRO A 32 -23.20 23.35 -13.35
CA PRO A 32 -22.17 22.77 -12.46
C PRO A 32 -21.62 23.71 -11.37
N THR A 33 -21.87 25.00 -11.50
CA THR A 33 -21.56 26.04 -10.51
C THR A 33 -22.53 26.07 -9.34
N LYS A 34 -23.74 25.51 -9.48
CA LYS A 34 -24.73 25.44 -8.41
C LYS A 34 -24.79 24.06 -7.77
N ASP A 35 -24.83 24.03 -6.44
CA ASP A 35 -24.94 22.83 -5.65
C ASP A 35 -26.40 22.57 -5.23
N LEU A 36 -26.78 21.29 -5.19
CA LEU A 36 -28.05 20.80 -4.62
C LEU A 36 -27.79 19.74 -3.55
N PRO A 37 -28.75 19.47 -2.65
CA PRO A 37 -28.65 18.37 -1.71
C PRO A 37 -28.36 17.03 -2.41
N SER A 38 -27.50 16.23 -1.79
CA SER A 38 -27.24 14.87 -2.26
C SER A 38 -28.46 13.98 -1.98
N SER A 39 -28.96 13.28 -3.00
CA SER A 39 -30.15 12.41 -2.90
C SER A 39 -29.84 11.06 -2.21
N ASN A 40 -29.01 11.07 -1.17
CA ASN A 40 -28.48 9.88 -0.50
C ASN A 40 -29.02 9.69 0.92
N GLN A 41 -30.02 10.49 1.30
CA GLN A 41 -30.58 10.47 2.65
C GLN A 41 -31.13 9.10 3.04
N HIS A 42 -31.72 8.36 2.09
CA HIS A 42 -32.21 6.99 2.31
C HIS A 42 -31.08 6.01 2.68
N LEU A 43 -29.89 6.13 2.09
CA LEU A 43 -28.72 5.30 2.44
C LEU A 43 -28.24 5.63 3.84
N VAL A 44 -28.10 6.92 4.15
CA VAL A 44 -27.69 7.38 5.48
C VAL A 44 -28.68 6.91 6.54
N GLN A 45 -29.99 6.97 6.28
CA GLN A 45 -31.03 6.47 7.19
C GLN A 45 -30.90 4.96 7.44
N ARG A 46 -30.62 4.15 6.40
CA ARG A 46 -30.37 2.71 6.55
C ARG A 46 -29.15 2.44 7.42
N MET A 47 -28.07 3.19 7.21
CA MET A 47 -26.86 3.08 8.02
C MET A 47 -27.10 3.49 9.48
N THR A 48 -27.84 4.58 9.71
CA THR A 48 -28.21 5.04 11.05
C THR A 48 -29.01 3.99 11.81
N LYS A 49 -29.91 3.26 11.15
CA LYS A 49 -30.63 2.14 11.78
C LYS A 49 -29.67 1.05 12.27
N ALA A 50 -28.72 0.64 11.45
CA ALA A 50 -27.72 -0.36 11.82
C ALA A 50 -26.82 0.12 12.97
N MET A 51 -26.35 1.38 12.91
CA MET A 51 -25.53 1.97 13.97
C MET A 51 -26.30 2.08 15.30
N ASN A 52 -27.57 2.50 15.26
CA ASN A 52 -28.41 2.57 16.47
C ASN A 52 -28.61 1.19 17.11
N GLN A 53 -28.78 0.15 16.29
CA GLN A 53 -28.87 -1.22 16.80
C GLN A 53 -27.56 -1.66 17.47
N ALA A 54 -26.41 -1.35 16.85
CA ALA A 54 -25.11 -1.66 17.43
C ALA A 54 -24.85 -0.90 18.75
N MET A 55 -25.21 0.38 18.83
CA MET A 55 -25.10 1.17 20.05
C MET A 55 -25.98 0.59 21.18
N ARG A 56 -27.19 0.13 20.86
CA ARG A 56 -28.08 -0.51 21.84
C ARG A 56 -27.58 -1.87 22.31
N ALA A 57 -26.87 -2.61 21.45
CA ALA A 57 -26.28 -3.89 21.85
C ALA A 57 -25.15 -3.75 22.87
N ILE A 58 -24.45 -2.61 22.89
CA ILE A 58 -23.32 -2.36 23.80
C ILE A 58 -23.69 -1.52 25.04
N LEU A 59 -24.91 -0.98 25.10
CA LEU A 59 -25.37 -0.14 26.20
C LEU A 59 -26.54 -0.81 26.91
N PRO A 60 -26.65 -0.70 28.24
CA PRO A 60 -27.81 -1.18 28.99
C PRO A 60 -28.97 -0.17 28.86
N VAL A 61 -29.58 -0.06 27.68
CA VAL A 61 -30.61 0.94 27.33
C VAL A 61 -31.88 0.29 26.77
N TRP A 62 -33.01 0.97 26.95
CA TRP A 62 -34.29 0.51 26.43
C TRP A 62 -34.43 0.75 24.93
N LYS A 63 -35.30 -0.02 24.27
CA LYS A 63 -35.64 0.17 22.85
C LYS A 63 -36.26 1.55 22.57
N THR A 64 -36.83 2.20 23.58
CA THR A 64 -37.43 3.53 23.50
C THR A 64 -36.47 4.66 23.82
N THR A 65 -35.22 4.37 24.22
CA THR A 65 -34.24 5.41 24.54
C THR A 65 -34.04 6.35 23.33
N PRO A 66 -34.14 7.68 23.53
CA PRO A 66 -33.95 8.67 22.48
C PRO A 66 -32.58 8.54 21.80
N ILE A 67 -32.54 8.72 20.47
CA ILE A 67 -31.33 8.55 19.67
C ILE A 67 -30.22 9.53 20.10
N THR A 68 -30.58 10.75 20.48
CA THR A 68 -29.63 11.76 20.99
C THR A 68 -28.92 11.29 22.26
N ALA A 69 -29.65 10.66 23.19
CA ALA A 69 -29.07 10.06 24.37
C ALA A 69 -28.16 8.87 24.00
N LEU A 70 -28.55 8.02 23.04
CA LEU A 70 -27.70 6.91 22.59
C LEU A 70 -26.32 7.36 22.09
N HIS A 71 -26.27 8.42 21.29
CA HIS A 71 -24.99 8.97 20.81
C HIS A 71 -24.15 9.57 21.94
N ARG A 72 -24.80 10.21 22.92
CA ARG A 72 -24.12 10.76 24.11
C ARG A 72 -23.51 9.66 24.97
N GLU A 73 -24.30 8.64 25.30
CA GLU A 73 -23.88 7.55 26.20
C GLU A 73 -22.87 6.60 25.53
N SER A 74 -23.04 6.30 24.25
CA SER A 74 -22.07 5.46 23.52
C SER A 74 -20.78 6.20 23.19
N GLY A 75 -20.82 7.55 23.16
CA GLY A 75 -19.79 8.40 22.59
C GLY A 75 -19.57 8.20 21.09
N ILE A 76 -20.46 7.49 20.38
CA ILE A 76 -20.31 7.24 18.94
C ILE A 76 -21.02 8.36 18.19
N PRO A 77 -20.33 9.09 17.30
CA PRO A 77 -20.96 10.18 16.57
C PRO A 77 -22.00 9.66 15.55
N PRO A 78 -22.99 10.49 15.18
CA PRO A 78 -23.93 10.19 14.10
C PRO A 78 -23.25 9.81 12.77
N VAL A 79 -23.94 9.01 11.96
CA VAL A 79 -23.40 8.45 10.71
C VAL A 79 -22.99 9.53 9.70
N ASP A 80 -23.71 10.66 9.64
CA ASP A 80 -23.37 11.76 8.75
C ASP A 80 -22.01 12.41 9.13
N GLN A 81 -21.73 12.55 10.43
CA GLN A 81 -20.44 13.03 10.92
C GLN A 81 -19.33 12.03 10.63
N LEU A 82 -19.59 10.73 10.78
CA LEU A 82 -18.64 9.68 10.42
C LEU A 82 -18.29 9.70 8.93
N LEU A 83 -19.30 9.87 8.07
CA LEU A 83 -19.13 9.96 6.62
C LEU A 83 -18.32 11.20 6.21
N GLU A 84 -18.61 12.37 6.78
CA GLU A 84 -17.82 13.59 6.50
C GLU A 84 -16.40 13.48 7.05
N ALA A 85 -16.21 12.91 8.25
CA ALA A 85 -14.87 12.63 8.79
C ALA A 85 -14.07 11.68 7.88
N ARG A 86 -14.72 10.64 7.34
CA ARG A 86 -14.09 9.73 6.37
C ARG A 86 -13.75 10.43 5.07
N ARG A 87 -14.62 11.31 4.58
CA ARG A 87 -14.39 12.13 3.39
C ARG A 87 -13.21 13.10 3.56
N LEU A 88 -13.06 13.70 4.74
CA LEU A 88 -11.88 14.54 5.08
C LEU A 88 -10.59 13.72 5.14
N ARG A 89 -10.61 12.54 5.76
CA ARG A 89 -9.45 11.62 5.75
C ARG A 89 -9.07 11.20 4.33
N PHE A 90 -10.06 10.95 3.48
CA PHE A 90 -9.81 10.64 2.06
C PHE A 90 -9.21 11.84 1.32
N SER A 91 -9.67 13.06 1.60
CA SER A 91 -9.03 14.28 1.09
C SER A 91 -7.56 14.35 1.49
N ALA A 92 -7.25 14.16 2.77
CA ALA A 92 -5.88 14.16 3.29
C ALA A 92 -5.02 13.08 2.59
N ARG A 93 -5.58 11.88 2.42
CA ARG A 93 -4.94 10.81 1.66
C ARG A 93 -4.63 11.27 0.24
N LEU A 94 -5.61 11.80 -0.52
CA LEU A 94 -5.41 12.28 -1.88
C LEU A 94 -4.32 13.35 -1.99
N LYS A 95 -4.21 14.25 -1.00
CA LYS A 95 -3.16 15.28 -0.94
C LYS A 95 -1.79 14.69 -0.67
N SER A 96 -1.70 13.65 0.16
CA SER A 96 -0.45 12.95 0.47
C SER A 96 0.00 11.96 -0.61
N LEU A 97 -0.79 11.71 -1.66
CA LEU A 97 -0.39 10.83 -2.75
C LEU A 97 0.64 11.50 -3.64
N ASP A 98 1.63 10.71 -4.06
CA ASP A 98 2.60 11.08 -5.09
C ASP A 98 1.91 11.52 -6.38
N ASP A 99 2.55 12.41 -7.13
CA ASP A 99 1.99 12.98 -8.36
C ASP A 99 1.81 11.97 -9.49
N THR A 100 2.60 10.90 -9.50
CA THR A 100 2.45 9.81 -10.47
C THR A 100 1.26 8.90 -10.15
N HIS A 101 0.70 8.97 -8.93
CA HIS A 101 -0.40 8.11 -8.52
C HIS A 101 -1.66 8.32 -9.40
N PRO A 102 -2.34 7.26 -9.85
CA PRO A 102 -3.47 7.37 -10.80
C PRO A 102 -4.63 8.23 -10.29
N LEU A 103 -4.91 8.18 -8.98
CA LEU A 103 -5.90 9.07 -8.35
C LEU A 103 -5.43 10.53 -8.33
N ALA A 104 -4.17 10.78 -8.00
CA ALA A 104 -3.59 12.13 -7.96
C ALA A 104 -3.72 12.81 -9.32
N ARG A 105 -3.38 12.11 -10.41
CA ARG A 105 -3.49 12.61 -11.80
C ARG A 105 -4.91 13.03 -12.20
N ARG A 106 -5.95 12.56 -11.51
CA ARG A 106 -7.37 12.88 -11.77
C ARG A 106 -7.91 14.02 -10.89
N THR A 107 -7.14 14.48 -9.91
CA THR A 107 -7.54 15.55 -8.99
C THR A 107 -7.36 16.99 -9.49
N PRO A 108 -6.47 17.32 -10.46
CA PRO A 108 -6.34 18.69 -10.94
C PRO A 108 -7.66 19.24 -11.47
N PRO A 109 -7.92 20.55 -11.29
CA PRO A 109 -9.06 21.20 -11.91
C PRO A 109 -8.95 21.07 -13.44
N PRO A 110 -10.09 21.05 -14.15
CA PRO A 110 -10.07 21.06 -15.61
C PRO A 110 -9.33 22.31 -16.10
N ARG A 111 -8.52 22.17 -17.15
CA ARG A 111 -7.83 23.32 -17.74
C ARG A 111 -8.86 24.28 -18.30
N GLN A 112 -8.67 25.58 -18.09
CA GLN A 112 -9.52 26.57 -18.75
C GLN A 112 -9.36 26.40 -20.26
N PRO A 113 -10.47 26.44 -21.04
CA PRO A 113 -10.38 26.33 -22.47
C PRO A 113 -9.59 27.51 -23.03
N THR A 114 -8.46 27.24 -23.67
CA THR A 114 -7.74 28.24 -24.47
C THR A 114 -8.54 28.48 -25.72
N TYR A 115 -9.12 29.67 -25.85
CA TYR A 115 -9.90 30.05 -27.01
C TYR A 115 -9.01 30.74 -28.04
N HIS A 116 -9.03 30.27 -29.28
CA HIS A 116 -8.39 30.96 -30.40
C HIS A 116 -9.43 31.78 -31.16
N ASP A 117 -9.33 33.11 -31.12
CA ASP A 117 -10.34 34.01 -31.69
C ASP A 117 -10.61 33.79 -33.19
N LEU A 118 -9.61 33.26 -33.92
CA LEU A 118 -9.69 32.96 -35.35
C LEU A 118 -10.45 31.66 -35.68
N ILE A 119 -10.76 30.82 -34.69
CA ILE A 119 -11.43 29.52 -34.89
C ILE A 119 -12.84 29.58 -34.31
N LYS A 120 -13.86 29.16 -35.06
CA LYS A 120 -15.25 29.15 -34.55
C LYS A 120 -15.41 28.18 -33.37
N ARG A 121 -16.24 28.56 -32.39
CA ARG A 121 -16.47 27.81 -31.12
C ARG A 121 -16.74 26.33 -31.33
N ARG A 122 -17.55 25.99 -32.35
CA ARG A 122 -17.93 24.61 -32.67
C ARG A 122 -16.78 23.70 -33.11
N TYR A 123 -15.68 24.28 -33.62
CA TYR A 123 -14.50 23.54 -34.05
C TYR A 123 -13.41 23.47 -32.97
N GLN A 124 -13.56 24.24 -31.90
CA GLN A 124 -12.70 24.14 -30.72
C GLN A 124 -13.27 23.06 -29.80
N VAL A 125 -12.88 21.81 -30.05
CA VAL A 125 -13.32 20.64 -29.29
C VAL A 125 -12.86 20.79 -27.84
N GLN A 126 -13.81 20.82 -26.90
CA GLN A 126 -13.49 20.71 -25.48
C GLN A 126 -13.16 19.25 -25.16
N VAL A 127 -11.90 18.98 -24.78
CA VAL A 127 -11.48 17.64 -24.35
C VAL A 127 -11.84 17.39 -22.88
N GLU A 128 -11.99 18.44 -22.07
CA GLU A 128 -12.25 18.31 -20.62
C GLU A 128 -13.58 18.94 -20.21
N SER A 129 -14.49 18.10 -19.69
CA SER A 129 -15.72 18.57 -19.06
C SER A 129 -15.39 19.44 -17.83
N GLY A 130 -15.95 20.66 -17.79
CA GLY A 130 -15.90 21.54 -16.61
C GLY A 130 -16.62 21.00 -15.37
N PHE A 131 -17.20 19.80 -15.43
CA PHE A 131 -17.89 19.19 -14.32
C PHE A 131 -16.93 18.74 -13.21
N ARG A 132 -17.16 19.22 -11.99
CA ARG A 132 -16.38 18.86 -10.81
C ARG A 132 -16.77 17.47 -10.32
N THR A 133 -15.94 16.48 -10.65
CA THR A 133 -16.13 15.08 -10.20
C THR A 133 -16.09 14.97 -8.67
N ARG A 134 -16.67 13.90 -8.13
CA ARG A 134 -16.64 13.62 -6.67
C ARG A 134 -15.21 13.58 -6.12
N LEU A 135 -14.29 13.01 -6.90
CA LEU A 135 -12.88 12.91 -6.54
C LEU A 135 -12.24 14.29 -6.43
N ARG A 136 -12.44 15.17 -7.44
CA ARG A 136 -11.97 16.57 -7.42
C ARG A 136 -12.55 17.34 -6.24
N ARG A 137 -13.86 17.27 -6.03
CA ARG A 137 -14.54 17.93 -4.90
C ARG A 137 -14.06 17.45 -3.53
N THR A 138 -13.62 16.19 -3.42
CA THR A 138 -13.05 15.68 -2.17
C THR A 138 -11.62 16.16 -2.00
N ASN A 139 -10.82 16.18 -3.07
CA ASN A 139 -9.48 16.79 -3.06
C ASN A 139 -9.50 18.30 -2.74
N GLU A 140 -10.58 19.00 -3.06
CA GLU A 140 -10.76 20.44 -2.75
C GLU A 140 -11.03 20.73 -1.27
N LEU A 141 -11.38 19.73 -0.44
CA LEU A 141 -11.75 19.96 0.97
C LEU A 141 -10.60 20.43 1.87
N LEU A 142 -9.36 20.05 1.52
CA LEU A 142 -8.17 20.44 2.26
C LEU A 142 -7.22 21.23 1.38
N ALA A 143 -6.41 22.07 2.01
CA ALA A 143 -5.34 22.79 1.34
C ALA A 143 -4.32 21.81 0.74
N SER A 144 -3.60 22.26 -0.29
CA SER A 144 -2.49 21.50 -0.85
C SER A 144 -1.36 21.38 0.18
N CYS A 145 -0.70 20.23 0.20
CA CYS A 145 0.48 19.97 1.03
C CYS A 145 1.66 19.54 0.14
N ILE A 146 2.86 19.58 0.70
CA ILE A 146 4.05 19.01 0.04
C ILE A 146 3.79 17.52 -0.17
N ARG A 147 3.92 17.08 -1.41
CA ARG A 147 3.68 15.69 -1.78
C ARG A 147 4.95 14.89 -1.60
N PRO A 148 4.88 13.70 -0.97
CA PRO A 148 6.01 12.79 -0.98
C PRO A 148 6.26 12.35 -2.41
N LYS A 149 7.51 12.43 -2.85
CA LYS A 149 7.92 11.80 -4.10
C LYS A 149 8.02 10.31 -3.83
N LEU A 150 7.24 9.52 -4.57
CA LEU A 150 7.41 8.07 -4.58
C LEU A 150 8.76 7.81 -5.24
N VAL A 151 9.80 7.65 -4.42
CA VAL A 151 11.05 7.09 -4.89
C VAL A 151 10.73 5.64 -5.20
N GLN A 152 10.60 5.33 -6.50
CA GLN A 152 10.51 3.95 -6.93
C GLN A 152 11.74 3.27 -6.32
N ARG A 153 11.51 2.27 -5.46
CA ARG A 153 12.59 1.35 -5.11
C ARG A 153 12.99 0.73 -6.44
N CYS A 154 14.05 1.27 -7.03
CA CYS A 154 14.91 0.47 -7.86
C CYS A 154 15.42 -0.61 -6.90
N PHE A 155 14.73 -1.74 -6.83
CA PHE A 155 15.47 -2.99 -6.98
C PHE A 155 16.30 -2.69 -8.21
N GLN A 156 17.63 -2.52 -8.04
CA GLN A 156 18.48 -2.42 -9.21
C GLN A 156 17.97 -3.51 -10.12
N GLN A 157 17.43 -3.08 -11.25
CA GLN A 157 17.29 -3.92 -12.39
C GLN A 157 18.73 -4.16 -12.79
N GLU A 158 19.46 -4.93 -11.98
CA GLU A 158 20.30 -5.98 -12.51
C GLU A 158 19.41 -6.53 -13.61
N GLN A 159 19.77 -6.19 -14.85
CA GLN A 159 19.54 -7.14 -15.92
C GLN A 159 19.92 -8.46 -15.28
N MET A 160 18.93 -9.30 -14.97
CA MET A 160 19.20 -10.69 -14.72
C MET A 160 19.77 -11.18 -16.06
N LEU A 161 21.06 -10.92 -16.26
CA LEU A 161 21.88 -11.76 -17.10
C LEU A 161 21.55 -13.15 -16.59
N PRO A 162 21.05 -14.05 -17.46
CA PRO A 162 20.77 -15.40 -17.01
C PRO A 162 22.00 -15.88 -16.23
N LEU A 163 21.80 -16.26 -14.96
CA LEU A 163 22.87 -16.60 -14.01
C LEU A 163 23.80 -17.71 -14.55
N GLN A 164 23.44 -18.32 -15.68
CA GLN A 164 24.26 -19.24 -16.47
C GLN A 164 24.35 -18.78 -17.94
N ALA A 165 25.13 -17.75 -18.22
CA ALA A 165 25.53 -17.41 -19.59
C ALA A 165 26.69 -18.28 -20.12
N ALA A 166 27.31 -19.09 -19.25
CA ALA A 166 28.47 -19.92 -19.54
C ALA A 166 28.25 -21.37 -19.07
N SER A 167 28.88 -22.34 -19.76
CA SER A 167 28.84 -23.75 -19.33
C SER A 167 29.54 -23.95 -17.98
N LYS A 168 29.20 -25.01 -17.25
CA LYS A 168 29.77 -25.32 -15.93
C LYS A 168 31.30 -25.40 -15.98
N GLU A 169 31.86 -25.95 -17.06
CA GLU A 169 33.30 -26.10 -17.27
C GLU A 169 33.97 -24.72 -17.43
N LYS A 170 33.35 -23.81 -18.19
CA LYS A 170 33.88 -22.46 -18.39
C LYS A 170 33.84 -21.65 -17.10
N THR A 171 32.78 -21.79 -16.30
CA THR A 171 32.64 -21.14 -14.99
C THR A 171 33.65 -21.70 -13.99
N ALA A 172 33.87 -23.02 -13.95
CA ALA A 172 34.87 -23.65 -13.10
C ALA A 172 36.29 -23.19 -13.46
N CYS A 173 36.64 -23.14 -14.76
CA CYS A 173 37.93 -22.63 -15.22
C CYS A 173 38.14 -21.15 -14.82
N ALA A 174 37.11 -20.32 -14.92
CA ALA A 174 37.19 -18.91 -14.50
C ALA A 174 37.37 -18.78 -12.98
N PHE A 175 36.63 -19.58 -12.20
CA PHE A 175 36.76 -19.61 -10.74
C PHE A 175 38.16 -20.03 -10.30
N LEU A 176 38.74 -21.08 -10.89
CA LEU A 176 40.09 -21.53 -10.57
C LEU A 176 41.15 -20.47 -10.89
N ARG A 177 41.01 -19.74 -12.01
CA ARG A 177 41.90 -18.62 -12.35
C ARG A 177 41.78 -17.47 -11.36
N TRP A 178 40.55 -17.14 -10.94
CA TRP A 178 40.32 -16.15 -9.89
C TRP A 178 40.95 -16.59 -8.57
N LEU A 179 40.75 -17.85 -8.17
CA LEU A 179 41.32 -18.42 -6.94
C LEU A 179 42.85 -18.33 -6.91
N GLN A 180 43.52 -18.55 -8.06
CA GLN A 180 44.98 -18.40 -8.21
C GLN A 180 45.46 -16.94 -8.14
N SER A 181 44.57 -15.97 -8.38
CA SER A 181 44.90 -14.54 -8.33
C SER A 181 44.78 -13.92 -6.93
N LEU A 182 44.20 -14.66 -5.97
CA LEU A 182 44.02 -14.17 -4.60
C LEU A 182 45.35 -14.14 -3.83
N ASP A 183 45.45 -13.22 -2.88
CA ASP A 183 46.60 -13.16 -1.97
C ASP A 183 46.63 -14.41 -1.06
N PRO A 184 47.80 -15.00 -0.75
CA PRO A 184 47.89 -16.17 0.11
C PRO A 184 47.27 -16.01 1.51
N ARG A 185 47.07 -14.78 2.00
CA ARG A 185 46.40 -14.51 3.27
C ARG A 185 44.88 -14.44 3.17
N THR A 186 44.32 -14.38 1.96
CA THR A 186 42.88 -14.29 1.74
C THR A 186 42.19 -15.59 2.12
N LEU A 187 41.12 -15.49 2.92
CA LEU A 187 40.25 -16.61 3.27
C LEU A 187 39.14 -16.75 2.23
N VAL A 188 38.89 -17.98 1.80
CA VAL A 188 37.80 -18.32 0.89
C VAL A 188 36.84 -19.23 1.63
N VAL A 189 35.59 -18.78 1.74
CA VAL A 189 34.53 -19.54 2.40
C VAL A 189 33.68 -20.21 1.33
N TYR A 190 33.58 -21.53 1.40
CA TYR A 190 32.64 -22.32 0.61
C TYR A 190 31.48 -22.70 1.51
N SER A 191 30.26 -22.35 1.13
CA SER A 191 29.05 -22.71 1.87
C SER A 191 28.08 -23.46 0.98
N ASP A 192 27.30 -24.35 1.57
CA ASP A 192 26.25 -25.09 0.89
C ASP A 192 25.04 -25.30 1.81
N GLY A 193 23.88 -25.48 1.19
CA GLY A 193 22.60 -25.72 1.86
C GLY A 193 21.93 -26.97 1.32
N SER A 194 21.35 -27.78 2.21
CA SER A 194 20.63 -28.98 1.84
C SER A 194 19.28 -29.08 2.55
N LEU A 195 18.36 -29.84 1.96
CA LEU A 195 17.05 -30.13 2.53
C LEU A 195 16.84 -31.64 2.53
N SER A 196 16.50 -32.19 3.70
CA SER A 196 16.16 -33.60 3.81
C SER A 196 14.78 -33.89 3.20
N SER A 197 14.54 -35.16 2.85
CA SER A 197 13.21 -35.62 2.39
C SER A 197 12.10 -35.41 3.43
N GLU A 198 12.46 -35.26 4.70
CA GLU A 198 11.58 -34.96 5.83
C GLU A 198 11.31 -33.45 6.01
N GLY A 199 11.85 -32.61 5.11
CA GLY A 199 11.63 -31.16 5.11
C GLY A 199 12.51 -30.39 6.10
N ALA A 200 13.60 -30.98 6.58
CA ALA A 200 14.51 -30.31 7.48
C ALA A 200 15.71 -29.74 6.72
N ALA A 201 15.88 -28.42 6.79
CA ALA A 201 16.95 -27.71 6.14
C ALA A 201 18.23 -27.71 7.00
N SER A 202 19.38 -27.83 6.36
CA SER A 202 20.69 -27.77 7.02
C SER A 202 21.69 -27.02 6.17
N TYR A 203 22.64 -26.35 6.82
CA TYR A 203 23.71 -25.63 6.16
C TYR A 203 25.07 -26.16 6.60
N GLY A 204 26.08 -25.99 5.74
CA GLY A 204 27.47 -26.26 6.05
C GLY A 204 28.37 -25.23 5.38
N PHE A 205 29.56 -25.02 5.95
CA PHE A 205 30.60 -24.22 5.33
C PHE A 205 32.00 -24.76 5.67
N THR A 206 32.96 -24.46 4.80
CA THR A 206 34.39 -24.71 5.00
C THR A 206 35.18 -23.47 4.58
N ILE A 207 36.18 -23.13 5.37
CA ILE A 207 37.05 -21.98 5.19
C ILE A 207 38.41 -22.50 4.74
N HIS A 208 38.91 -21.94 3.65
CA HIS A 208 40.20 -22.30 3.09
C HIS A 208 41.12 -21.07 3.07
N GLN A 209 42.37 -21.26 3.45
CA GLN A 209 43.43 -20.29 3.25
C GLN A 209 44.49 -20.89 2.33
N ASN A 210 44.79 -20.23 1.21
CA ASN A 210 45.75 -20.74 0.23
C ASN A 210 45.49 -22.21 -0.18
N ASN A 211 44.21 -22.54 -0.43
CA ASN A 211 43.69 -23.89 -0.74
C ASN A 211 43.82 -24.94 0.38
N ILE A 212 44.26 -24.57 1.58
CA ILE A 212 44.33 -25.45 2.75
C ILE A 212 43.08 -25.21 3.62
N PRO A 213 42.31 -26.25 3.99
CA PRO A 213 41.17 -26.09 4.87
C PRO A 213 41.64 -25.70 6.28
N THR A 214 41.06 -24.64 6.84
CA THR A 214 41.41 -24.11 8.17
C THR A 214 40.34 -24.37 9.20
N PHE A 215 39.06 -24.22 8.83
CA PHE A 215 37.94 -24.36 9.74
C PHE A 215 36.66 -24.74 8.97
N ASP A 216 35.80 -25.53 9.57
CA ASP A 216 34.50 -25.89 9.03
C ASP A 216 33.40 -25.83 10.10
N GLY A 217 32.17 -25.72 9.65
CA GLY A 217 31.01 -25.64 10.53
C GLY A 217 29.74 -26.08 9.82
N SER A 218 28.76 -26.54 10.59
CA SER A 218 27.45 -26.91 10.07
C SER A 218 26.37 -26.73 11.13
N GLY A 219 25.12 -26.63 10.67
CA GLY A 219 23.96 -26.45 11.53
C GLY A 219 22.67 -26.88 10.86
N ARG A 220 21.64 -27.13 11.68
CA ARG A 220 20.29 -27.44 11.22
C ARG A 220 19.39 -26.24 11.44
N LEU A 221 18.58 -25.94 10.44
CA LEU A 221 17.52 -24.96 10.54
C LEU A 221 16.20 -25.66 10.91
N GLY A 222 15.27 -24.88 11.45
CA GLY A 222 13.89 -25.32 11.67
C GLY A 222 13.13 -25.48 10.35
N PRO A 223 11.80 -25.31 10.34
CA PRO A 223 11.03 -25.26 9.09
C PRO A 223 11.52 -24.09 8.23
N ALA A 224 12.28 -24.39 7.18
CA ALA A 224 12.93 -23.41 6.30
C ALA A 224 13.15 -24.01 4.91
N GLU A 225 13.31 -23.15 3.90
CA GLU A 225 13.61 -23.57 2.53
C GLU A 225 15.12 -23.78 2.32
N VAL A 226 15.51 -24.49 1.25
CA VAL A 226 16.94 -24.69 0.89
C VAL A 226 17.67 -23.35 0.77
N ILE A 227 17.00 -22.35 0.21
CA ILE A 227 17.59 -21.01 0.01
C ILE A 227 17.91 -20.31 1.34
N ASP A 228 17.09 -20.54 2.37
CA ASP A 228 17.34 -20.03 3.72
C ASP A 228 18.58 -20.71 4.33
N ALA A 229 18.77 -21.99 4.03
CA ALA A 229 19.95 -22.75 4.45
C ALA A 229 21.22 -22.28 3.74
N GLU A 230 21.20 -22.10 2.43
CA GLU A 230 22.32 -21.55 1.66
C GLU A 230 22.73 -20.17 2.18
N ALA A 231 21.74 -19.27 2.37
CA ALA A 231 22.00 -17.92 2.88
C ALA A 231 22.55 -17.95 4.32
N THR A 232 22.05 -18.85 5.16
CA THR A 232 22.55 -19.00 6.53
C THR A 232 23.96 -19.58 6.56
N GLY A 233 24.26 -20.57 5.73
CA GLY A 233 25.60 -21.14 5.62
C GLY A 233 26.64 -20.11 5.16
N ALA A 234 26.29 -19.27 4.19
CA ALA A 234 27.16 -18.18 3.75
C ALA A 234 27.40 -17.15 4.86
N LEU A 235 26.36 -16.81 5.63
CA LEU A 235 26.45 -15.87 6.75
C LEU A 235 27.32 -16.40 7.90
N GLU A 236 27.06 -17.64 8.34
CA GLU A 236 27.80 -18.24 9.44
C GLU A 236 29.26 -18.52 9.06
N GLY A 237 29.50 -18.92 7.81
CA GLY A 237 30.87 -19.06 7.30
C GLY A 237 31.62 -17.73 7.23
N LEU A 238 30.96 -16.64 6.87
CA LEU A 238 31.57 -15.30 6.89
C LEU A 238 31.85 -14.81 8.33
N LYS A 239 31.00 -15.15 9.30
CA LYS A 239 31.25 -14.82 10.72
C LYS A 239 32.43 -15.59 11.31
N ALA A 240 32.68 -16.80 10.80
CA ALA A 240 33.74 -17.68 11.27
C ALA A 240 35.10 -17.41 10.61
N ALA A 241 35.13 -16.65 9.50
CA ALA A 241 36.34 -16.22 8.79
C ALA A 241 36.92 -14.92 9.37
#